data_AF-A0A5I4QVM4-F1
#
_entry.id   AF-A0A5I4QVM4-F1
#
_cell.length_a   1.000
_cell.length_b   1.000
_cell.length_c   1.000
_cell.angle_alpha   90.00
_cell.angle_beta   90.00
_cell.angle_gamma   90.00
#
_symmetry.space_group_name_H-M   'P 1'
#
loop_
_entity.id
_entity.type
_entity.pdbx_description
1 polymer ?
#
loop_
_entity_poly.entity_id
_entity_poly.type
_entity_poly.pdbx_seq_one_letter_code
_entity_poly.pdbx_strand_id
1 'polypeptide(L)'
;MRRLYLALILLFAYSGDGYASCKRSGNEGAITITPPSQLVVDSHAYTAGEVLWQSGWVSTSEVTMDGCSRDYKVGFLYEPGSAQSNTSATINANDGNNTPVFSTGISGVGIAIKTQTNAGPYDNVMPIDNTYHNGDGNKTHHAMAPAYNVELVALGGPITSGTATFQSPLARVSFRDSATEDSGGDILTHLYLGNTQLIMKAMGCRVETPAITVDLGSVNLGSFANSQTAGTGEQDILLTCEQGTAISASLSAQPASGNNPDNSVIQLSNASAPTSATGVGVQLGIQAPDAGFFTDSLPINQKIDLFTHTITTNADGSQTVNGGTMNMSTTLKISARYYKTAATVTAGQANATATLNLTYN
;
A
#
# COMPACT_ATOMS: atom_id res chain seq x y z
N MET A 1 83.77 -4.55 -11.84
CA MET A 1 82.66 -4.59 -12.82
C MET A 1 81.64 -5.72 -12.60
N ARG A 2 81.96 -6.83 -11.93
CA ARG A 2 81.02 -7.96 -11.71
C ARG A 2 79.95 -7.74 -10.62
N ARG A 3 80.12 -6.74 -9.74
CA ARG A 3 79.17 -6.40 -8.64
C ARG A 3 78.08 -5.41 -9.05
N LEU A 4 78.25 -4.66 -10.15
CA LEU A 4 77.24 -3.72 -10.64
C LEU A 4 76.11 -4.43 -11.42
N TYR A 5 76.43 -5.53 -12.12
CA TYR A 5 75.46 -6.32 -12.88
C TYR A 5 74.49 -7.12 -11.98
N LEU A 6 74.93 -7.57 -10.80
CA LEU A 6 74.05 -8.25 -9.85
C LEU A 6 73.05 -7.29 -9.17
N ALA A 7 73.43 -6.03 -8.94
CA ALA A 7 72.52 -5.02 -8.39
C ALA A 7 71.44 -4.61 -9.41
N LEU A 8 71.76 -4.58 -10.71
CA LEU A 8 70.78 -4.29 -11.77
C LEU A 8 69.74 -5.40 -11.93
N ILE A 9 70.14 -6.68 -11.80
CA ILE A 9 69.22 -7.82 -11.93
C ILE A 9 68.26 -7.94 -10.73
N LEU A 10 68.69 -7.55 -9.52
CA LEU A 10 67.83 -7.49 -8.34
C LEU A 10 66.83 -6.32 -8.35
N LEU A 11 67.12 -5.23 -9.09
CA LEU A 11 66.20 -4.11 -9.29
C LEU A 11 65.11 -4.40 -10.35
N PHE A 12 65.37 -5.31 -11.30
CA PHE A 12 64.34 -5.78 -12.25
C PHE A 12 63.47 -6.93 -11.71
N ALA A 13 63.85 -7.57 -10.59
CA ALA A 13 63.02 -8.56 -9.91
C ALA A 13 62.00 -7.95 -8.93
N TYR A 14 62.11 -6.64 -8.66
CA TYR A 14 61.07 -5.82 -8.02
C TYR A 14 60.25 -5.08 -9.09
N SER A 15 59.82 -5.77 -10.14
CA SER A 15 58.64 -5.31 -10.89
C SER A 15 57.47 -5.48 -9.93
N GLY A 16 57.08 -4.39 -9.26
CA GLY A 16 55.89 -4.39 -8.41
C GLY A 16 54.74 -5.00 -9.21
N ASP A 17 54.15 -6.06 -8.67
CA ASP A 17 52.92 -6.62 -9.21
C ASP A 17 51.91 -5.47 -9.26
N GLY A 18 51.69 -4.94 -10.46
CA GLY A 18 50.60 -4.02 -10.71
C GLY A 18 49.33 -4.82 -10.54
N TYR A 19 48.75 -4.82 -9.34
CA TYR A 19 47.45 -5.41 -9.10
C TYR A 19 46.44 -4.70 -10.01
N ALA A 20 45.99 -5.42 -11.05
CA ALA A 20 44.89 -4.97 -11.89
C ALA A 20 43.64 -4.93 -11.01
N SER A 21 43.12 -3.74 -10.77
CA SER A 21 41.93 -3.51 -9.96
C SER A 21 40.94 -2.72 -10.82
N CYS A 22 39.68 -3.14 -10.81
CA CYS A 22 38.64 -2.45 -11.55
C CYS A 22 38.57 -0.97 -11.11
N LYS A 23 38.67 -0.04 -12.06
CA LYS A 23 38.55 1.39 -11.80
C LYS A 23 37.61 2.04 -12.79
N ARG A 24 36.72 2.88 -12.28
CA ARG A 24 35.83 3.65 -13.13
C ARG A 24 36.62 4.75 -13.83
N SER A 25 36.43 4.89 -15.13
CA SER A 25 36.95 6.04 -15.87
C SER A 25 35.90 7.16 -15.84
N GLY A 26 36.26 8.31 -15.24
CA GLY A 26 35.37 9.47 -15.18
C GLY A 26 34.45 9.50 -13.95
N ASN A 27 33.32 10.19 -14.10
CA ASN A 27 32.36 10.39 -13.02
C ASN A 27 31.51 9.14 -12.77
N GLU A 28 30.91 9.10 -11.59
CA GLU A 28 29.95 8.10 -11.22
C GLU A 28 28.70 8.07 -12.11
N GLY A 29 28.24 6.86 -12.42
CA GLY A 29 26.89 6.63 -12.90
C GLY A 29 25.86 6.85 -11.81
N ALA A 30 25.55 8.12 -11.52
CA ALA A 30 24.48 8.47 -10.61
C ALA A 30 23.13 8.39 -11.34
N ILE A 31 22.20 7.60 -10.79
CA ILE A 31 20.83 7.45 -11.28
C ILE A 31 19.89 7.83 -10.15
N THR A 32 19.02 8.82 -10.37
CA THR A 32 18.07 9.28 -9.37
C THR A 32 16.65 8.89 -9.75
N ILE A 33 15.99 8.13 -8.89
CA ILE A 33 14.57 7.80 -8.99
C ILE A 33 13.82 8.52 -7.88
N THR A 34 12.73 9.19 -8.20
CA THR A 34 11.89 9.88 -7.22
C THR A 34 10.65 9.03 -6.96
N PRO A 35 10.63 8.18 -5.90
CA PRO A 35 9.42 7.46 -5.52
C PRO A 35 8.35 8.41 -4.99
N PRO A 36 7.07 7.98 -4.94
CA PRO A 36 6.01 8.77 -4.35
C PRO A 36 6.32 9.03 -2.88
N SER A 37 6.08 10.27 -2.44
CA SER A 37 6.15 10.65 -1.03
C SER A 37 4.98 10.10 -0.23
N GLN A 38 3.83 9.87 -0.88
CA GLN A 38 2.65 9.25 -0.30
C GLN A 38 1.99 8.30 -1.30
N LEU A 39 1.60 7.11 -0.84
CA LEU A 39 0.77 6.17 -1.59
C LEU A 39 -0.47 5.82 -0.79
N VAL A 40 -1.57 5.62 -1.51
CA VAL A 40 -2.87 5.26 -0.97
C VAL A 40 -3.21 3.85 -1.46
N VAL A 41 -3.65 3.00 -0.55
CA VAL A 41 -4.07 1.62 -0.83
C VAL A 41 -5.40 1.35 -0.13
N ASP A 42 -6.21 0.47 -0.69
CA ASP A 42 -7.49 0.06 -0.11
C ASP A 42 -7.26 -0.93 1.04
N SER A 43 -8.14 -0.91 2.03
CA SER A 43 -8.10 -1.88 3.14
C SER A 43 -8.66 -3.24 2.69
N HIS A 44 -7.81 -4.04 2.05
CA HIS A 44 -8.07 -5.45 1.76
C HIS A 44 -6.81 -6.31 1.87
N ALA A 45 -6.94 -7.62 1.69
CA ALA A 45 -5.80 -8.51 1.59
C ALA A 45 -5.20 -8.45 0.17
N TYR A 46 -3.92 -8.09 0.08
CA TYR A 46 -3.16 -8.04 -1.16
C TYR A 46 -2.53 -9.39 -1.48
N THR A 47 -2.26 -9.62 -2.77
CA THR A 47 -1.51 -10.81 -3.19
C THR A 47 -0.02 -10.54 -3.02
N ALA A 48 0.75 -11.50 -2.49
CA ALA A 48 2.19 -11.37 -2.38
C ALA A 48 2.82 -11.16 -3.77
N GLY A 49 3.67 -10.14 -3.90
CA GLY A 49 4.35 -9.75 -5.13
C GLY A 49 3.52 -8.84 -6.06
N GLU A 50 2.34 -8.41 -5.64
CA GLU A 50 1.54 -7.40 -6.35
C GLU A 50 2.25 -6.03 -6.33
N VAL A 51 2.31 -5.36 -7.48
CA VAL A 51 3.00 -4.07 -7.62
C VAL A 51 2.07 -2.93 -7.20
N LEU A 52 2.47 -2.18 -6.17
CA LEU A 52 1.77 -1.01 -5.67
C LEU A 52 2.20 0.27 -6.40
N TRP A 53 3.49 0.35 -6.78
CA TRP A 53 4.06 1.43 -7.58
C TRP A 53 5.33 0.95 -8.28
N GLN A 54 5.65 1.52 -9.43
CA GLN A 54 6.90 1.28 -10.14
C GLN A 54 7.44 2.57 -10.77
N SER A 55 8.76 2.72 -10.81
CA SER A 55 9.41 3.88 -11.44
C SER A 55 9.49 3.77 -12.97
N GLY A 56 9.44 2.54 -13.50
CA GLY A 56 9.98 2.26 -14.83
C GLY A 56 11.51 2.36 -14.86
N TRP A 57 12.11 2.19 -16.03
CA TRP A 57 13.57 2.25 -16.20
C TRP A 57 14.05 3.69 -16.26
N VAL A 58 14.95 4.05 -15.35
CA VAL A 58 15.66 5.33 -15.34
C VAL A 58 17.14 5.06 -15.53
N SER A 59 17.74 5.69 -16.54
CA SER A 59 19.13 5.49 -16.92
C SER A 59 19.98 6.75 -16.76
N THR A 60 21.29 6.58 -16.77
CA THR A 60 22.27 7.67 -16.87
C THR A 60 23.07 7.56 -18.17
N SER A 61 24.07 8.42 -18.38
CA SER A 61 24.98 8.32 -19.52
C SER A 61 25.90 7.09 -19.43
N GLU A 62 26.70 6.85 -20.46
CA GLU A 62 27.73 5.81 -20.43
C GLU A 62 28.64 5.93 -19.20
N VAL A 63 28.96 4.78 -18.61
CA VAL A 63 29.97 4.64 -17.55
C VAL A 63 30.92 3.53 -17.93
N THR A 64 32.22 3.77 -17.80
CA THR A 64 33.24 2.78 -18.19
C THR A 64 34.02 2.31 -16.97
N MET A 65 34.21 0.99 -16.88
CA MET A 65 35.11 0.35 -15.93
C MET A 65 36.31 -0.22 -16.66
N ASP A 66 37.51 0.07 -16.19
CA ASP A 66 38.78 -0.34 -16.80
C ASP A 66 39.69 -1.04 -15.79
N GLY A 67 40.66 -1.79 -16.31
CA GLY A 67 41.70 -2.40 -15.49
C GLY A 67 41.21 -3.58 -14.63
N CYS A 68 40.06 -4.16 -14.95
CA CYS A 68 39.51 -5.28 -14.22
C CYS A 68 40.41 -6.51 -14.28
N SER A 69 40.57 -7.18 -13.13
CA SER A 69 41.25 -8.48 -13.03
C SER A 69 40.43 -9.57 -13.73
N ARG A 70 41.05 -10.71 -14.08
CA ARG A 70 40.33 -11.79 -14.79
C ARG A 70 39.23 -12.45 -13.95
N ASP A 71 39.35 -12.39 -12.63
CA ASP A 71 38.45 -13.09 -11.69
C ASP A 71 37.58 -12.13 -10.87
N TYR A 72 37.47 -10.87 -11.33
CA TYR A 72 36.68 -9.83 -10.67
C TYR A 72 35.23 -10.26 -10.43
N LYS A 73 34.56 -9.56 -9.51
CA LYS A 73 33.18 -9.79 -9.08
C LYS A 73 32.32 -8.57 -9.37
N VAL A 74 31.07 -8.82 -9.72
CA VAL A 74 30.04 -7.78 -9.86
C VAL A 74 29.06 -7.93 -8.70
N GLY A 75 28.94 -6.91 -7.86
CA GLY A 75 28.00 -6.89 -6.75
C GLY A 75 26.74 -6.10 -7.09
N PHE A 76 25.57 -6.70 -6.85
CA PHE A 76 24.25 -6.07 -6.96
C PHE A 76 23.68 -5.86 -5.56
N LEU A 77 23.99 -4.73 -4.94
CA LEU A 77 23.94 -4.59 -3.49
C LEU A 77 23.12 -3.37 -3.06
N TYR A 78 22.40 -3.49 -1.96
CA TYR A 78 21.93 -2.32 -1.23
C TYR A 78 23.11 -1.63 -0.55
N GLU A 79 22.99 -0.32 -0.37
CA GLU A 79 24.05 0.49 0.24
C GLU A 79 24.29 0.12 1.71
N PRO A 80 25.55 0.04 2.16
CA PRO A 80 25.86 -0.16 3.57
C PRO A 80 25.16 0.90 4.44
N GLY A 81 24.53 0.43 5.52
CA GLY A 81 23.73 1.28 6.42
C GLY A 81 22.25 1.36 6.06
N SER A 82 21.85 0.98 4.83
CA SER A 82 20.43 0.80 4.50
C SER A 82 19.85 -0.39 5.29
N ALA A 83 18.57 -0.32 5.65
CA ALA A 83 17.89 -1.41 6.35
C ALA A 83 17.87 -2.72 5.53
N GLN A 84 17.91 -2.60 4.20
CA GLN A 84 17.88 -3.72 3.26
C GLN A 84 19.22 -4.42 3.11
N SER A 85 20.35 -3.74 3.40
CA SER A 85 21.70 -4.31 3.22
C SER A 85 22.01 -5.53 4.09
N ASN A 86 21.35 -5.66 5.25
CA ASN A 86 21.63 -6.73 6.23
C ASN A 86 20.41 -7.59 6.56
N THR A 87 19.36 -7.53 5.73
CA THR A 87 18.13 -8.30 5.94
C THR A 87 17.96 -9.35 4.84
N SER A 88 17.17 -10.39 5.15
CA SER A 88 16.80 -11.39 4.15
C SER A 88 15.59 -10.93 3.35
N ALA A 89 15.54 -11.33 2.08
CA ALA A 89 14.36 -11.17 1.25
C ALA A 89 13.15 -11.85 1.91
N THR A 90 11.98 -11.23 1.82
CA THR A 90 10.75 -11.74 2.40
C THR A 90 10.03 -12.67 1.42
N ILE A 91 9.95 -12.24 0.15
CA ILE A 91 9.35 -12.94 -0.98
C ILE A 91 10.13 -12.56 -2.25
N ASN A 92 9.72 -13.09 -3.41
CA ASN A 92 10.12 -12.59 -4.72
C ASN A 92 8.96 -11.83 -5.37
N ALA A 93 9.28 -10.82 -6.17
CA ALA A 93 8.31 -10.06 -6.96
C ALA A 93 7.74 -10.94 -8.09
N ASN A 94 6.50 -10.68 -8.49
CA ASN A 94 5.84 -11.38 -9.59
C ASN A 94 6.20 -10.76 -10.94
N ASP A 95 7.50 -10.62 -11.22
CA ASP A 95 8.01 -9.90 -12.39
C ASP A 95 8.74 -10.79 -13.42
N GLY A 96 8.75 -12.11 -13.17
CA GLY A 96 9.43 -13.10 -14.01
C GLY A 96 10.96 -13.14 -13.86
N ASN A 97 11.56 -12.26 -13.05
CA ASN A 97 13.01 -12.18 -12.83
C ASN A 97 13.45 -12.69 -11.44
N ASN A 98 12.49 -13.21 -10.65
CA ASN A 98 12.73 -13.69 -9.29
C ASN A 98 13.39 -12.61 -8.40
N THR A 99 12.99 -11.35 -8.60
CA THR A 99 13.56 -10.21 -7.88
C THR A 99 13.23 -10.29 -6.39
N PRO A 100 14.23 -10.36 -5.49
CA PRO A 100 14.01 -10.41 -4.06
C PRO A 100 13.38 -9.11 -3.57
N VAL A 101 12.42 -9.27 -2.65
CA VAL A 101 11.69 -8.17 -2.03
C VAL A 101 12.16 -8.00 -0.60
N PHE A 102 12.64 -6.82 -0.27
CA PHE A 102 13.07 -6.47 1.08
C PHE A 102 12.02 -5.63 1.79
N SER A 103 11.89 -5.77 3.10
CA SER A 103 10.90 -4.99 3.87
C SER A 103 11.22 -3.49 3.81
N THR A 104 10.17 -2.67 3.71
CA THR A 104 10.27 -1.20 3.86
C THR A 104 10.13 -0.74 5.32
N GLY A 105 9.75 -1.64 6.23
CA GLY A 105 9.33 -1.32 7.59
C GLY A 105 7.84 -1.00 7.73
N ILE A 106 7.11 -0.77 6.62
CA ILE A 106 5.65 -0.69 6.62
C ILE A 106 5.08 -2.11 6.52
N SER A 107 4.14 -2.45 7.42
CA SER A 107 3.54 -3.79 7.44
C SER A 107 2.82 -4.09 6.11
N GLY A 108 3.20 -5.20 5.47
CA GLY A 108 2.64 -5.62 4.20
C GLY A 108 3.31 -4.99 2.96
N VAL A 109 4.32 -4.13 3.11
CA VAL A 109 4.97 -3.42 1.98
C VAL A 109 6.47 -3.70 1.90
N GLY A 110 6.91 -4.14 0.74
CA GLY A 110 8.31 -4.36 0.38
C GLY A 110 8.79 -3.47 -0.75
N ILE A 111 10.10 -3.44 -0.94
CA ILE A 111 10.79 -2.79 -2.05
C ILE A 111 11.57 -3.84 -2.84
N ALA A 112 11.44 -3.78 -4.16
CA ALA A 112 12.19 -4.59 -5.11
C ALA A 112 12.94 -3.65 -6.06
N ILE A 113 14.21 -3.94 -6.33
CA ILE A 113 15.04 -3.13 -7.21
C ILE A 113 15.65 -4.02 -8.28
N LYS A 114 15.47 -3.60 -9.53
CA LYS A 114 16.10 -4.18 -10.71
C LYS A 114 17.11 -3.20 -11.28
N THR A 115 18.13 -3.74 -11.93
CA THR A 115 19.10 -2.98 -12.67
C THR A 115 19.44 -3.66 -14.00
N GLN A 116 19.89 -2.86 -14.95
CA GLN A 116 20.51 -3.28 -16.18
C GLN A 116 21.82 -2.50 -16.30
N THR A 117 22.95 -3.20 -16.37
CA THR A 117 24.25 -2.55 -16.54
C THR A 117 24.51 -2.21 -18.00
N ASN A 118 23.93 -2.96 -18.95
CA ASN A 118 24.20 -2.83 -20.39
C ASN A 118 25.71 -2.82 -20.68
N ALA A 119 26.48 -3.63 -19.94
CA ALA A 119 27.94 -3.74 -19.97
C ALA A 119 28.43 -5.16 -19.65
N GLY A 120 28.70 -5.98 -20.67
CA GLY A 120 29.44 -7.24 -20.50
C GLY A 120 28.63 -8.34 -19.81
N PRO A 121 29.14 -9.01 -18.75
CA PRO A 121 28.35 -10.03 -18.07
C PRO A 121 27.20 -9.32 -17.37
N TYR A 122 25.98 -9.84 -17.57
CA TYR A 122 24.75 -9.28 -17.01
C TYR A 122 24.15 -8.08 -17.76
N ASP A 123 24.21 -8.09 -19.09
CA ASP A 123 23.44 -7.19 -19.96
C ASP A 123 21.90 -7.36 -19.82
N ASN A 124 21.45 -8.47 -19.23
CA ASN A 124 20.04 -8.70 -18.91
C ASN A 124 19.62 -7.98 -17.61
N VAL A 125 18.30 -7.97 -17.34
CA VAL A 125 17.77 -7.51 -16.05
C VAL A 125 18.35 -8.36 -14.92
N MET A 126 18.93 -7.69 -13.93
CA MET A 126 19.42 -8.29 -12.70
C MET A 126 18.71 -7.68 -11.48
N PRO A 127 18.41 -8.47 -10.45
CA PRO A 127 17.95 -7.93 -9.19
C PRO A 127 19.10 -7.30 -8.39
N ILE A 128 18.76 -6.34 -7.53
CA ILE A 128 19.59 -6.01 -6.36
C ILE A 128 19.23 -7.00 -5.26
N ASP A 129 20.13 -7.95 -5.00
CA ASP A 129 19.89 -9.12 -4.15
C ASP A 129 20.89 -9.29 -3.00
N ASN A 130 21.78 -8.31 -2.81
CA ASN A 130 22.89 -8.35 -1.86
C ASN A 130 23.90 -9.47 -2.13
N THR A 131 24.09 -9.86 -3.40
CA THR A 131 25.07 -10.87 -3.78
C THR A 131 26.15 -10.36 -4.75
N TYR A 132 27.24 -11.12 -4.82
CA TYR A 132 28.30 -10.96 -5.80
C TYR A 132 28.25 -12.10 -6.81
N HIS A 133 28.43 -11.77 -8.08
CA HIS A 133 28.56 -12.73 -9.16
C HIS A 133 29.93 -12.63 -9.83
N ASN A 134 30.28 -13.66 -10.59
CA ASN A 134 31.54 -13.68 -11.32
C ASN A 134 31.49 -12.73 -12.53
N GLY A 135 32.55 -11.95 -12.72
CA GLY A 135 32.79 -11.26 -13.98
C GLY A 135 33.03 -12.21 -15.15
N ASP A 136 33.10 -11.66 -16.35
CA ASP A 136 33.40 -12.39 -17.60
C ASP A 136 34.91 -12.49 -17.88
N GLY A 137 35.72 -11.86 -17.03
CA GLY A 137 37.18 -11.78 -17.15
C GLY A 137 37.70 -10.78 -18.19
N ASN A 138 36.84 -9.92 -18.74
CA ASN A 138 37.24 -8.80 -19.56
C ASN A 138 37.84 -7.68 -18.70
N LYS A 139 38.75 -6.91 -19.30
CA LYS A 139 39.47 -5.83 -18.61
C LYS A 139 38.72 -4.50 -18.62
N THR A 140 37.83 -4.32 -19.58
CA THR A 140 37.12 -3.07 -19.85
C THR A 140 35.65 -3.35 -20.12
N HIS A 141 34.77 -2.56 -19.51
CA HIS A 141 33.32 -2.64 -19.65
C HIS A 141 32.75 -1.26 -19.94
N HIS A 142 31.98 -1.16 -21.01
CA HIS A 142 31.28 0.07 -21.41
C HIS A 142 29.79 -0.09 -21.12
N ALA A 143 29.33 0.47 -20.00
CA ALA A 143 27.94 0.41 -19.60
C ALA A 143 27.13 1.42 -20.42
N MET A 144 26.45 0.94 -21.46
CA MET A 144 25.65 1.77 -22.35
C MET A 144 24.32 2.12 -21.69
N ALA A 145 24.24 3.30 -21.08
CA ALA A 145 23.05 3.77 -20.38
C ALA A 145 22.56 2.78 -19.31
N PRO A 146 23.38 2.49 -18.27
CA PRO A 146 22.95 1.63 -17.18
C PRO A 146 21.71 2.23 -16.51
N ALA A 147 20.83 1.38 -16.00
CA ALA A 147 19.51 1.77 -15.54
C ALA A 147 19.07 1.02 -14.27
N TYR A 148 18.15 1.64 -13.54
CA TYR A 148 17.43 1.01 -12.43
C TYR A 148 15.91 1.08 -12.66
N ASN A 149 15.19 0.13 -12.07
CA ASN A 149 13.74 0.18 -11.89
C ASN A 149 13.42 -0.23 -10.44
N VAL A 150 12.69 0.63 -9.73
CA VAL A 150 12.29 0.44 -8.34
C VAL A 150 10.81 0.19 -8.27
N GLU A 151 10.42 -0.84 -7.52
CA GLU A 151 9.04 -1.23 -7.29
C GLU A 151 8.73 -1.25 -5.80
N LEU A 152 7.58 -0.71 -5.43
CA LEU A 152 6.94 -0.99 -4.15
C LEU A 152 5.95 -2.12 -4.36
N VAL A 153 6.04 -3.16 -3.55
CA VAL A 153 5.28 -4.40 -3.74
C VAL A 153 4.62 -4.86 -2.46
N ALA A 154 3.46 -5.50 -2.58
CA ALA A 154 2.78 -6.10 -1.44
C ALA A 154 3.49 -7.39 -1.00
N LEU A 155 3.63 -7.59 0.31
CA LEU A 155 4.19 -8.80 0.91
C LEU A 155 3.14 -9.91 1.10
N GLY A 156 1.88 -9.63 0.75
CA GLY A 156 0.73 -10.50 0.96
C GLY A 156 -0.03 -10.17 2.23
N GLY A 157 -1.35 -10.37 2.20
CA GLY A 157 -2.23 -10.02 3.32
C GLY A 157 -2.51 -8.51 3.41
N PRO A 158 -3.01 -8.02 4.55
CA PRO A 158 -3.38 -6.61 4.69
C PRO A 158 -2.17 -5.69 4.77
N ILE A 159 -2.30 -4.50 4.18
CA ILE A 159 -1.34 -3.40 4.34
C ILE A 159 -1.84 -2.46 5.44
N THR A 160 -0.94 -1.96 6.29
CA THR A 160 -1.28 -0.94 7.28
C THR A 160 -0.68 0.41 6.90
N SER A 161 -1.33 1.49 7.35
CA SER A 161 -0.73 2.81 7.28
C SER A 161 0.59 2.86 8.04
N GLY A 162 1.52 3.69 7.57
CA GLY A 162 2.84 3.80 8.18
C GLY A 162 3.77 4.69 7.38
N THR A 163 5.00 4.82 7.87
CA THR A 163 6.05 5.61 7.20
C THR A 163 7.31 4.79 7.08
N ALA A 164 7.87 4.72 5.87
CA ALA A 164 9.19 4.19 5.60
C ALA A 164 10.16 5.34 5.35
N THR A 165 11.41 5.15 5.75
CA THR A 165 12.52 6.06 5.43
C THR A 165 13.65 5.25 4.82
N PHE A 166 14.10 5.67 3.65
CA PHE A 166 15.14 5.03 2.87
C PHE A 166 16.43 5.86 2.94
N GLN A 167 17.56 5.18 2.93
CA GLN A 167 18.85 5.82 2.72
C GLN A 167 18.96 6.29 1.25
N SER A 168 19.75 7.34 1.01
CA SER A 168 20.13 7.78 -0.33
C SER A 168 21.64 8.10 -0.32
N PRO A 169 22.48 7.42 -1.10
CA PRO A 169 22.15 6.36 -2.06
C PRO A 169 21.55 5.11 -1.37
N LEU A 170 20.71 4.38 -2.11
CA LEU A 170 20.00 3.19 -1.61
C LEU A 170 20.63 1.89 -2.08
N ALA A 171 21.09 1.83 -3.32
CA ALA A 171 21.67 0.63 -3.91
C ALA A 171 22.79 0.98 -4.89
N ARG A 172 23.59 -0.02 -5.24
CA ARG A 172 24.69 0.11 -6.19
C ARG A 172 24.95 -1.14 -7.00
N VAL A 173 25.63 -0.93 -8.12
CA VAL A 173 26.38 -1.97 -8.84
C VAL A 173 27.86 -1.69 -8.66
N SER A 174 28.61 -2.65 -8.11
CA SER A 174 30.06 -2.52 -7.88
C SER A 174 30.87 -3.57 -8.60
N PHE A 175 32.07 -3.21 -9.02
CA PHE A 175 33.04 -4.10 -9.66
C PHE A 175 34.23 -4.22 -8.70
N ARG A 176 34.44 -5.41 -8.16
CA ARG A 176 35.35 -5.69 -7.05
C ARG A 176 36.33 -6.80 -7.41
N ASP A 177 37.51 -6.81 -6.80
CA ASP A 177 38.53 -7.83 -7.05
C ASP A 177 38.20 -9.15 -6.34
N SER A 178 37.41 -9.11 -5.26
CA SER A 178 36.80 -10.28 -4.63
C SER A 178 35.38 -10.00 -4.15
N ALA A 179 34.66 -11.03 -3.69
CA ALA A 179 33.25 -10.94 -3.29
C ALA A 179 33.09 -10.30 -1.89
N THR A 180 33.77 -9.20 -1.64
CA THR A 180 33.77 -8.44 -0.38
C THR A 180 33.94 -6.96 -0.66
N GLU A 181 33.25 -6.11 0.11
CA GLU A 181 33.31 -4.65 -0.04
C GLU A 181 34.68 -4.04 0.23
N ASP A 182 35.47 -4.67 1.11
CA ASP A 182 36.81 -4.20 1.47
C ASP A 182 37.88 -4.52 0.40
N SER A 183 37.49 -5.21 -0.68
CA SER A 183 38.41 -5.55 -1.75
C SER A 183 38.64 -4.38 -2.71
N GLY A 184 39.73 -4.44 -3.47
CA GLY A 184 39.99 -3.48 -4.54
C GLY A 184 38.84 -3.44 -5.55
N GLY A 185 38.72 -2.33 -6.27
CA GLY A 185 37.62 -2.12 -7.21
C GLY A 185 37.07 -0.70 -7.17
N ASP A 186 35.88 -0.55 -7.75
CA ASP A 186 35.13 0.70 -7.80
C ASP A 186 33.62 0.44 -7.98
N ILE A 187 32.82 1.48 -7.77
CA ILE A 187 31.38 1.43 -7.96
C ILE A 187 31.07 1.87 -9.40
N LEU A 188 30.27 1.08 -10.13
CA LEU A 188 29.83 1.45 -11.48
C LEU A 188 28.72 2.51 -11.38
N THR A 189 27.64 2.17 -10.68
CA THR A 189 26.47 3.04 -10.51
C THR A 189 25.97 3.08 -9.08
N HIS A 190 25.41 4.23 -8.70
CA HIS A 190 24.59 4.37 -7.51
C HIS A 190 23.15 4.71 -7.90
N LEU A 191 22.20 4.11 -7.18
CA LEU A 191 20.81 4.50 -7.16
C LEU A 191 20.57 5.47 -6.01
N TYR A 192 20.23 6.71 -6.35
CA TYR A 192 19.78 7.73 -5.43
C TYR A 192 18.25 7.80 -5.44
N LEU A 193 17.67 8.06 -4.27
CA LEU A 193 16.25 8.37 -4.17
C LEU A 193 16.05 9.88 -4.04
N GLY A 194 15.21 10.45 -4.91
CA GLY A 194 14.79 11.86 -4.85
C GLY A 194 13.89 12.15 -3.66
N ASN A 195 13.00 11.21 -3.33
CA ASN A 195 12.21 11.19 -2.10
C ASN A 195 12.68 10.01 -1.25
N THR A 196 13.13 10.28 -0.02
CA THR A 196 13.60 9.26 0.91
C THR A 196 12.55 8.84 1.93
N GLN A 197 11.39 9.49 1.95
CA GLN A 197 10.28 9.13 2.83
C GLN A 197 9.08 8.69 2.00
N LEU A 198 8.45 7.60 2.43
CA LEU A 198 7.19 7.10 1.88
C LEU A 198 6.16 7.02 3.00
N ILE A 199 5.03 7.68 2.82
CA ILE A 199 3.85 7.55 3.68
C ILE A 199 2.87 6.60 2.99
N MET A 200 2.54 5.48 3.63
CA MET A 200 1.47 4.59 3.18
C MET A 200 0.20 4.93 3.94
N LYS A 201 -0.91 5.13 3.21
CA LYS A 201 -2.25 5.28 3.77
C LYS A 201 -3.12 4.10 3.36
N ALA A 202 -3.42 3.22 4.31
CA ALA A 202 -4.33 2.10 4.12
C ALA A 202 -5.77 2.53 4.42
N MET A 203 -6.50 2.92 3.38
CA MET A 203 -7.81 3.55 3.47
C MET A 203 -8.89 2.54 3.82
N GLY A 204 -9.50 2.71 4.99
CA GLY A 204 -10.55 1.85 5.49
C GLY A 204 -10.87 2.14 6.95
N CYS A 205 -11.89 1.47 7.45
CA CYS A 205 -12.27 1.55 8.84
C CYS A 205 -12.45 0.17 9.48
N ARG A 206 -12.26 0.12 10.79
CA ARG A 206 -12.67 -0.98 11.65
C ARG A 206 -13.94 -0.58 12.40
N VAL A 207 -14.96 -1.43 12.34
CA VAL A 207 -16.19 -1.26 13.12
C VAL A 207 -15.97 -1.77 14.54
N GLU A 208 -16.13 -0.91 15.54
CA GLU A 208 -15.93 -1.27 16.95
C GLU A 208 -17.17 -1.95 17.56
N THR A 209 -18.36 -1.60 17.05
CA THR A 209 -19.66 -2.08 17.52
C THR A 209 -20.38 -2.86 16.41
N PRO A 210 -20.02 -4.13 16.16
CA PRO A 210 -20.53 -4.89 15.03
C PRO A 210 -22.00 -5.33 15.18
N ALA A 211 -22.52 -5.37 16.40
CA ALA A 211 -23.92 -5.69 16.69
C ALA A 211 -24.55 -4.59 17.54
N ILE A 212 -25.66 -4.03 17.05
CA ILE A 212 -26.41 -2.97 17.72
C ILE A 212 -27.85 -3.44 17.95
N THR A 213 -28.41 -3.07 19.10
CA THR A 213 -29.83 -3.25 19.41
C THR A 213 -30.43 -1.88 19.66
N VAL A 214 -31.43 -1.50 18.88
CA VAL A 214 -32.13 -0.24 19.02
C VAL A 214 -33.49 -0.52 19.65
N ASP A 215 -33.68 -0.10 20.91
CA ASP A 215 -34.97 -0.23 21.58
C ASP A 215 -35.90 0.91 21.15
N LEU A 216 -37.00 0.54 20.47
CA LEU A 216 -38.04 1.48 20.04
C LEU A 216 -39.12 1.71 21.09
N GLY A 217 -39.07 0.95 22.19
CA GLY A 217 -40.05 0.97 23.26
C GLY A 217 -41.44 0.46 22.85
N SER A 218 -42.40 0.71 23.74
CA SER A 218 -43.81 0.40 23.53
C SER A 218 -44.56 1.64 23.07
N VAL A 219 -45.32 1.51 21.97
CA VAL A 219 -46.08 2.61 21.36
C VAL A 219 -47.58 2.34 21.47
N ASN A 220 -48.34 3.36 21.87
CA ASN A 220 -49.80 3.29 21.87
C ASN A 220 -50.33 3.36 20.43
N LEU A 221 -51.31 2.52 20.06
CA LEU A 221 -51.91 2.53 18.72
C LEU A 221 -52.44 3.91 18.30
N GLY A 222 -52.91 4.72 19.26
CA GLY A 222 -53.38 6.10 19.01
C GLY A 222 -52.30 7.02 18.45
N SER A 223 -51.01 6.72 18.63
CA SER A 223 -49.91 7.49 18.03
C SER A 223 -49.95 7.45 16.50
N PHE A 224 -50.52 6.41 15.89
CA PHE A 224 -50.68 6.26 14.44
C PHE A 224 -52.01 6.82 13.89
N ALA A 225 -52.81 7.49 14.72
CA ALA A 225 -54.05 8.11 14.29
C ALA A 225 -53.79 9.33 13.39
N ASN A 226 -52.79 10.14 13.75
CA ASN A 226 -52.44 11.40 13.07
C ASN A 226 -50.97 11.45 12.60
N SER A 227 -50.21 10.36 12.74
CA SER A 227 -48.80 10.26 12.32
C SER A 227 -48.56 8.97 11.54
N GLN A 228 -47.64 9.02 10.58
CA GLN A 228 -47.14 7.82 9.88
C GLN A 228 -46.04 7.11 10.67
N THR A 229 -45.44 7.78 11.66
CA THR A 229 -44.34 7.24 12.44
C THR A 229 -44.61 7.37 13.92
N ALA A 230 -44.04 6.46 14.71
CA ALA A 230 -44.12 6.51 16.16
C ALA A 230 -42.98 5.70 16.79
N GLY A 231 -42.65 6.03 18.04
CA GLY A 231 -41.46 5.49 18.69
C GLY A 231 -40.18 5.98 18.04
N THR A 232 -39.12 6.08 18.84
CA THR A 232 -37.80 6.46 18.36
C THR A 232 -36.76 5.82 19.27
N GLY A 233 -35.78 5.17 18.66
CA GLY A 233 -34.57 4.72 19.34
C GLY A 233 -33.35 5.16 18.56
N GLU A 234 -32.25 5.40 19.27
CA GLU A 234 -30.98 5.84 18.67
C GLU A 234 -29.83 5.01 19.23
N GLN A 235 -28.81 4.80 18.40
CA GLN A 235 -27.59 4.11 18.77
C GLN A 235 -26.42 4.61 17.94
N ASP A 236 -25.26 4.76 18.59
CA ASP A 236 -24.02 5.12 17.91
C ASP A 236 -23.27 3.88 17.44
N ILE A 237 -22.73 3.95 16.22
CA ILE A 237 -21.73 3.03 15.67
C ILE A 237 -20.38 3.75 15.67
N LEU A 238 -19.43 3.21 16.41
CA LEU A 238 -18.07 3.74 16.47
C LEU A 238 -17.17 3.05 15.43
N LEU A 239 -16.47 3.87 14.64
CA LEU A 239 -15.50 3.43 13.63
C LEU A 239 -14.11 3.98 13.95
N THR A 240 -13.10 3.13 13.82
CA THR A 240 -11.70 3.55 13.78
C THR A 240 -11.23 3.55 12.33
N CYS A 241 -10.95 4.71 11.75
CA CYS A 241 -10.67 4.89 10.32
C CYS A 241 -9.26 5.46 10.08
N GLU A 242 -8.67 5.11 8.94
CA GLU A 242 -7.57 5.91 8.38
C GLU A 242 -8.14 7.27 7.93
N GLN A 243 -7.39 8.36 8.15
CA GLN A 243 -7.86 9.69 7.78
C GLN A 243 -7.95 9.85 6.27
N GLY A 244 -9.09 10.33 5.81
CA GLY A 244 -9.44 10.56 4.42
C GLY A 244 -10.21 9.39 3.78
N THR A 245 -10.61 8.39 4.57
CA THR A 245 -11.39 7.23 4.10
C THR A 245 -12.75 7.70 3.61
N ALA A 246 -13.11 7.35 2.37
CA ALA A 246 -14.49 7.50 1.91
C ALA A 246 -15.32 6.33 2.44
N ILE A 247 -16.55 6.62 2.85
CA ILE A 247 -17.47 5.63 3.42
C ILE A 247 -18.79 5.75 2.70
N SER A 248 -19.28 4.63 2.19
CA SER A 248 -20.64 4.49 1.70
C SER A 248 -21.36 3.41 2.50
N ALA A 249 -22.67 3.55 2.62
CA ALA A 249 -23.54 2.63 3.34
C ALA A 249 -24.62 2.07 2.42
N SER A 250 -25.04 0.84 2.68
CA SER A 250 -26.26 0.27 2.10
C SER A 250 -26.98 -0.58 3.14
N LEU A 251 -28.31 -0.52 3.13
CA LEU A 251 -29.16 -1.25 4.06
C LEU A 251 -29.70 -2.51 3.41
N SER A 252 -29.34 -3.69 3.90
CA SER A 252 -29.91 -4.97 3.47
C SER A 252 -30.96 -5.43 4.47
N ALA A 253 -32.22 -5.47 4.02
CA ALA A 253 -33.36 -5.94 4.80
C ALA A 253 -34.49 -6.39 3.86
N GLN A 254 -35.48 -7.08 4.42
CA GLN A 254 -36.71 -7.38 3.69
C GLN A 254 -37.63 -6.13 3.71
N PRO A 255 -38.07 -5.60 2.55
CA PRO A 255 -38.96 -4.45 2.53
C PRO A 255 -40.38 -4.83 2.99
N ALA A 256 -41.02 -3.93 3.73
CA ALA A 256 -42.40 -4.10 4.15
C ALA A 256 -43.37 -3.99 2.96
N SER A 257 -44.45 -4.78 3.02
CA SER A 257 -45.58 -4.67 2.09
C SER A 257 -46.47 -3.47 2.46
N GLY A 258 -47.11 -2.84 1.47
CA GLY A 258 -48.06 -1.74 1.67
C GLY A 258 -47.42 -0.38 1.42
N ASN A 259 -47.73 0.61 2.26
CA ASN A 259 -47.12 1.93 2.19
C ASN A 259 -45.64 1.86 2.60
N ASN A 260 -44.75 1.98 1.62
CA ASN A 260 -43.31 1.91 1.79
C ASN A 260 -42.64 2.92 0.84
N PRO A 261 -42.63 4.22 1.21
CA PRO A 261 -42.00 5.25 0.38
C PRO A 261 -40.50 5.00 0.25
N ASP A 262 -39.99 5.21 -0.96
CA ASP A 262 -38.57 5.09 -1.30
C ASP A 262 -37.94 3.74 -0.93
N ASN A 263 -38.76 2.69 -0.79
CA ASN A 263 -38.32 1.36 -0.37
C ASN A 263 -37.51 1.38 0.94
N SER A 264 -37.91 2.20 1.91
CA SER A 264 -37.17 2.48 3.16
C SER A 264 -37.72 1.81 4.41
N VAL A 265 -38.88 1.16 4.31
CA VAL A 265 -39.56 0.52 5.44
C VAL A 265 -39.21 -0.96 5.47
N ILE A 266 -38.59 -1.38 6.57
CA ILE A 266 -38.19 -2.75 6.88
C ILE A 266 -39.41 -3.52 7.40
N GLN A 267 -39.60 -4.74 6.88
CA GLN A 267 -40.61 -5.68 7.37
C GLN A 267 -40.24 -6.17 8.77
N LEU A 268 -41.25 -6.38 9.62
CA LEU A 268 -41.05 -7.05 10.91
C LEU A 268 -40.48 -8.46 10.69
N SER A 269 -39.41 -8.80 11.40
CA SER A 269 -38.79 -10.14 11.35
C SER A 269 -39.69 -11.20 11.96
N ASN A 270 -40.62 -10.80 12.84
CA ASN A 270 -41.64 -11.66 13.43
C ASN A 270 -42.99 -11.59 12.70
N ALA A 271 -43.08 -11.05 11.48
CA ALA A 271 -44.35 -10.79 10.78
C ALA A 271 -45.28 -12.02 10.62
N SER A 272 -44.75 -13.24 10.62
CA SER A 272 -45.55 -14.48 10.54
C SER A 272 -46.07 -14.99 11.89
N ALA A 273 -45.65 -14.39 13.01
CA ALA A 273 -46.06 -14.83 14.34
C ALA A 273 -47.46 -14.29 14.69
N PRO A 274 -48.34 -15.07 15.34
CA PRO A 274 -49.67 -14.61 15.78
C PRO A 274 -49.62 -13.45 16.77
N THR A 275 -48.49 -13.28 17.47
CA THR A 275 -48.25 -12.20 18.42
C THR A 275 -47.67 -10.95 17.76
N SER A 276 -47.41 -10.97 16.45
CA SER A 276 -46.84 -9.83 15.74
C SER A 276 -47.85 -8.73 15.51
N ALA A 277 -47.40 -7.47 15.64
CA ALA A 277 -48.16 -6.34 15.14
C ALA A 277 -48.33 -6.44 13.61
N THR A 278 -49.40 -5.85 13.08
CA THR A 278 -49.64 -5.74 11.63
C THR A 278 -49.91 -4.30 11.22
N GLY A 279 -49.66 -3.98 9.95
CA GLY A 279 -49.81 -2.62 9.42
C GLY A 279 -48.69 -1.66 9.84
N VAL A 280 -47.59 -2.19 10.36
CA VAL A 280 -46.38 -1.44 10.74
C VAL A 280 -45.12 -2.16 10.26
N GLY A 281 -44.07 -1.37 10.02
CA GLY A 281 -42.69 -1.80 9.82
C GLY A 281 -41.74 -0.87 10.58
N VAL A 282 -40.45 -0.95 10.29
CA VAL A 282 -39.41 -0.10 10.91
C VAL A 282 -38.69 0.69 9.83
N GLN A 283 -38.47 1.98 10.06
CA GLN A 283 -37.66 2.83 9.19
C GLN A 283 -36.37 3.19 9.91
N LEU A 284 -35.24 3.09 9.21
CA LEU A 284 -33.91 3.39 9.74
C LEU A 284 -33.45 4.76 9.22
N GLY A 285 -32.92 5.60 10.09
CA GLY A 285 -32.16 6.80 9.76
C GLY A 285 -30.68 6.62 10.06
N ILE A 286 -29.85 7.40 9.39
CA ILE A 286 -28.41 7.45 9.62
C ILE A 286 -27.91 8.89 9.52
N GLN A 287 -26.98 9.23 10.39
CA GLN A 287 -26.27 10.50 10.40
C GLN A 287 -24.77 10.24 10.44
N ALA A 288 -24.03 10.97 9.62
CA ALA A 288 -22.58 11.09 9.73
C ALA A 288 -22.28 12.56 10.06
N PRO A 289 -22.28 12.94 11.36
CA PRO A 289 -22.19 14.34 11.77
C PRO A 289 -20.94 15.04 11.23
N ASP A 290 -19.80 14.35 11.22
CA ASP A 290 -18.53 14.88 10.72
C ASP A 290 -18.54 15.17 9.21
N ALA A 291 -19.41 14.51 8.46
CA ALA A 291 -19.63 14.75 7.03
C ALA A 291 -20.80 15.72 6.75
N GLY A 292 -21.54 16.15 7.79
CA GLY A 292 -22.77 16.91 7.62
C GLY A 292 -23.89 16.13 6.91
N PHE A 293 -23.84 14.80 6.90
CA PHE A 293 -24.84 13.95 6.25
C PHE A 293 -25.92 13.50 7.24
N PHE A 294 -27.19 13.56 6.81
CA PHE A 294 -28.35 13.14 7.60
C PHE A 294 -29.48 12.61 6.70
N THR A 295 -30.06 11.47 7.07
CA THR A 295 -31.36 11.01 6.56
C THR A 295 -32.12 10.25 7.65
N ASP A 296 -33.43 10.47 7.73
CA ASP A 296 -34.34 9.70 8.60
C ASP A 296 -34.94 8.46 7.92
N SER A 297 -34.58 8.24 6.65
CA SER A 297 -35.18 7.24 5.78
C SER A 297 -34.12 6.67 4.85
N LEU A 298 -33.47 5.60 5.31
CA LEU A 298 -32.45 4.90 4.56
C LEU A 298 -33.13 3.89 3.61
N PRO A 299 -33.04 4.08 2.28
CA PRO A 299 -33.57 3.13 1.30
C PRO A 299 -32.86 1.78 1.40
N ILE A 300 -33.65 0.71 1.29
CA ILE A 300 -33.16 -0.67 1.30
C ILE A 300 -32.51 -0.99 -0.05
N ASN A 301 -31.34 -1.62 -0.01
CA ASN A 301 -30.50 -2.06 -1.13
C ASN A 301 -30.04 -0.92 -2.06
N GLN A 302 -29.89 0.29 -1.52
CA GLN A 302 -29.32 1.43 -2.24
C GLN A 302 -28.03 1.90 -1.57
N LYS A 303 -27.01 2.18 -2.39
CA LYS A 303 -25.74 2.78 -1.94
C LYS A 303 -25.95 4.26 -1.66
N ILE A 304 -25.46 4.71 -0.52
CA ILE A 304 -25.46 6.11 -0.11
C ILE A 304 -24.06 6.48 0.36
N ASP A 305 -23.52 7.55 -0.20
CA ASP A 305 -22.21 8.05 0.20
C ASP A 305 -22.35 8.91 1.46
N LEU A 306 -21.66 8.51 2.54
CA LEU A 306 -21.65 9.21 3.82
C LEU A 306 -20.47 10.17 3.89
N PHE A 307 -19.28 9.69 3.49
CA PHE A 307 -18.06 10.46 3.37
C PHE A 307 -17.51 10.27 1.96
N THR A 308 -17.20 11.36 1.27
CA THR A 308 -16.64 11.33 -0.07
C THR A 308 -15.22 11.88 -0.07
N HIS A 309 -14.36 11.30 -0.89
CA HIS A 309 -13.00 11.81 -1.10
C HIS A 309 -12.69 11.95 -2.59
N THR A 310 -11.58 12.62 -2.88
CA THR A 310 -10.93 12.59 -4.19
C THR A 310 -9.48 12.18 -3.97
N ILE A 311 -9.01 11.23 -4.77
CA ILE A 311 -7.60 10.85 -4.83
C ILE A 311 -6.99 11.45 -6.11
N THR A 312 -5.95 12.26 -5.95
CA THR A 312 -5.21 12.84 -7.07
C THR A 312 -3.81 12.25 -7.12
N THR A 313 -3.42 11.70 -8.28
CA THR A 313 -2.03 11.29 -8.53
C THR A 313 -1.26 12.48 -9.10
N ASN A 314 -0.22 12.91 -8.39
CA ASN A 314 0.65 14.00 -8.78
C ASN A 314 1.67 13.56 -9.83
N ALA A 315 2.38 14.52 -10.44
CA ALA A 315 3.37 14.24 -11.48
C ALA A 315 4.54 13.36 -11.01
N ASP A 316 4.84 13.36 -9.71
CA ASP A 316 5.85 12.51 -9.08
C ASP A 316 5.31 11.12 -8.65
N GLY A 317 4.07 10.80 -9.01
CA GLY A 317 3.38 9.56 -8.62
C GLY A 317 2.81 9.58 -7.20
N SER A 318 3.07 10.62 -6.40
CA SER A 318 2.49 10.75 -5.06
C SER A 318 0.97 10.89 -5.15
N GLN A 319 0.25 10.23 -4.26
CA GLN A 319 -1.21 10.31 -4.18
C GLN A 319 -1.63 11.24 -3.05
N THR A 320 -2.44 12.25 -3.35
CA THR A 320 -3.05 13.16 -2.37
C THR A 320 -4.52 12.82 -2.19
N VAL A 321 -4.97 12.67 -0.94
CA VAL A 321 -6.38 12.46 -0.59
C VAL A 321 -6.98 13.78 -0.12
N ASN A 322 -8.12 14.17 -0.68
CA ASN A 322 -8.90 15.32 -0.25
C ASN A 322 -10.34 14.90 0.08
N GLY A 323 -10.83 15.24 1.27
CA GLY A 323 -12.12 14.77 1.79
C GLY A 323 -11.98 13.45 2.57
N GLY A 324 -13.10 12.75 2.73
CA GLY A 324 -13.22 11.52 3.53
C GLY A 324 -13.33 11.79 5.04
N THR A 325 -13.06 10.78 5.84
CA THR A 325 -13.03 10.89 7.31
C THR A 325 -11.98 11.90 7.77
N MET A 326 -12.39 12.84 8.64
CA MET A 326 -11.48 13.88 9.15
C MET A 326 -10.68 13.41 10.37
N ASN A 327 -11.23 12.43 11.10
CA ASN A 327 -10.71 11.95 12.36
C ASN A 327 -10.46 10.44 12.30
N MET A 328 -9.49 9.96 13.08
CA MET A 328 -9.28 8.51 13.26
C MET A 328 -10.49 7.84 13.92
N SER A 329 -11.21 8.56 14.78
CA SER A 329 -12.46 8.08 15.39
C SER A 329 -13.62 8.76 14.69
N THR A 330 -14.46 7.98 14.01
CA THR A 330 -15.66 8.46 13.31
C THR A 330 -16.90 7.81 13.92
N THR A 331 -17.93 8.61 14.20
CA THR A 331 -19.21 8.11 14.73
C THR A 331 -20.30 8.20 13.67
N LEU A 332 -20.99 7.09 13.41
CA LEU A 332 -22.25 7.09 12.68
C LEU A 332 -23.39 6.97 13.69
N LYS A 333 -24.36 7.88 13.64
CA LYS A 333 -25.55 7.81 14.49
C LYS A 333 -26.66 7.14 13.73
N ILE A 334 -27.22 6.08 14.30
CA ILE A 334 -28.36 5.37 13.74
C ILE A 334 -29.59 5.74 14.55
N SER A 335 -30.67 6.08 13.86
CA SER A 335 -31.99 6.23 14.45
C SER A 335 -32.94 5.20 13.85
N ALA A 336 -33.93 4.75 14.61
CA ALA A 336 -34.97 3.89 14.10
C ALA A 336 -36.33 4.32 14.68
N ARG A 337 -37.38 4.10 13.91
CA ARG A 337 -38.76 4.41 14.30
C ARG A 337 -39.73 3.42 13.66
N TYR A 338 -40.88 3.19 14.29
CA TYR A 338 -41.94 2.45 13.62
C TYR A 338 -42.56 3.30 12.51
N TYR A 339 -42.97 2.66 11.42
CA TYR A 339 -43.63 3.28 10.28
C TYR A 339 -44.92 2.54 9.94
N LYS A 340 -46.00 3.27 9.69
CA LYS A 340 -47.32 2.73 9.36
C LYS A 340 -47.40 2.32 7.89
N THR A 341 -47.59 1.04 7.64
CA THR A 341 -47.62 0.45 6.29
C THR A 341 -49.03 0.17 5.76
N ALA A 342 -50.06 0.22 6.61
CA ALA A 342 -51.46 0.01 6.24
C ALA A 342 -52.39 0.99 6.95
N ALA A 343 -53.63 1.13 6.46
CA ALA A 343 -54.64 2.00 7.06
C ALA A 343 -54.94 1.63 8.53
N THR A 344 -54.95 0.33 8.83
CA THR A 344 -55.20 -0.24 10.15
C THR A 344 -53.92 -0.84 10.71
N VAL A 345 -53.58 -0.46 11.95
CA VAL A 345 -52.49 -1.06 12.74
C VAL A 345 -53.11 -1.92 13.83
N THR A 346 -52.56 -3.12 14.06
CA THR A 346 -52.98 -3.99 15.17
C THR A 346 -51.88 -4.14 16.21
N ALA A 347 -52.27 -4.34 17.46
CA ALA A 347 -51.32 -4.49 18.56
C ALA A 347 -50.58 -5.84 18.50
N GLY A 348 -49.30 -5.81 18.85
CA GLY A 348 -48.45 -7.00 18.94
C GLY A 348 -46.98 -6.61 19.12
N GLN A 349 -46.12 -7.62 19.14
CA GLN A 349 -44.67 -7.45 19.12
C GLN A 349 -44.21 -6.96 17.74
N ALA A 350 -43.29 -6.01 17.70
CA ALA A 350 -42.78 -5.42 16.47
C ALA A 350 -41.26 -5.43 16.46
N ASN A 351 -40.68 -6.56 16.08
CA ASN A 351 -39.23 -6.73 15.98
C ASN A 351 -38.81 -6.68 14.51
N ALA A 352 -37.67 -6.08 14.21
CA ALA A 352 -37.10 -6.04 12.86
C ALA A 352 -35.60 -6.34 12.92
N THR A 353 -35.05 -6.81 11.81
CA THR A 353 -33.62 -7.07 11.66
C THR A 353 -33.17 -6.57 10.30
N ALA A 354 -32.03 -5.90 10.27
CA ALA A 354 -31.41 -5.39 9.06
C ALA A 354 -29.89 -5.46 9.19
N THR A 355 -29.20 -5.48 8.05
CA THR A 355 -27.74 -5.41 7.98
C THR A 355 -27.35 -4.10 7.33
N LEU A 356 -26.54 -3.28 8.02
CA LEU A 356 -25.93 -2.08 7.44
C LEU A 356 -24.56 -2.47 6.90
N ASN A 357 -24.41 -2.48 5.57
CA ASN A 357 -23.13 -2.74 4.93
C ASN A 357 -22.40 -1.42 4.74
N LEU A 358 -21.18 -1.32 5.26
CA LEU A 358 -20.27 -0.21 5.00
C LEU A 358 -19.25 -0.64 3.95
N THR A 359 -19.08 0.19 2.92
CA THR A 359 -18.06 0.01 1.89
C THR A 359 -17.11 1.21 1.95
N TYR A 360 -15.82 0.93 1.85
CA TYR A 360 -14.76 1.93 1.89
C TYR A 360 -14.19 2.15 0.49
N ASN A 361 -13.93 3.42 0.17
CA ASN A 361 -13.38 3.94 -1.09
C ASN A 361 -14.25 3.69 -2.33
#